data_AF-A0A2H0R496-F1
#
_entry.id   AF-A0A2H0R496-F1
#
_cell.length_a   1.000
_cell.length_b   1.000
_cell.length_c   1.000
_cell.angle_alpha   90.00
_cell.angle_beta   90.00
_cell.angle_gamma   90.00
#
_symmetry.space_group_name_H-M   'P 1'
#
loop_
_entity.id
_entity.type
_entity.pdbx_description
1 polymer ?
#
loop_
_entity_poly.entity_id
_entity_poly.type
_entity_poly.pdbx_seq_one_letter_code
_entity_poly.pdbx_strand_id
1 'polypeptide(L)'
;MKDAKQEEPRHRHQKVGVFVDAQNMYHSAKHLYQRRVDFGAVLERAINHRQLIRSFVYAIKTESGEEEAFIEALRKGGYEVKLKDLQIFPGGMKKGDWDVGIAIDAVILADKIDVAVLVEGDGDFIPLVEYLRTNKGVKVEVMSFKRSSSSRLIELADEFIDMEEEKDRYLLKR
;
A
#
# COMPACT_ATOMS: atom_id res chain seq x y z
N MET A 1 7.10 22.06 -24.03
CA MET A 1 6.02 21.20 -23.48
C MET A 1 6.13 19.88 -24.22
N LYS A 2 6.62 18.84 -23.55
CA LYS A 2 6.65 17.48 -24.13
C LYS A 2 5.39 16.80 -23.63
N ASP A 3 4.51 16.47 -24.57
CA ASP A 3 3.30 15.71 -24.31
C ASP A 3 3.69 14.37 -23.68
N ALA A 4 3.45 14.22 -22.38
CA ALA A 4 3.44 12.92 -21.74
C ALA A 4 2.27 12.16 -22.37
N LYS A 5 2.58 11.23 -23.28
CA LYS A 5 1.60 10.26 -23.77
C LYS A 5 0.99 9.60 -22.53
N GLN A 6 -0.27 9.89 -22.24
CA GLN A 6 -1.06 9.09 -21.31
C GLN A 6 -1.10 7.69 -21.94
N GLU A 7 -0.36 6.75 -21.36
CA GLU A 7 -0.49 5.34 -21.74
C GLU A 7 -1.94 4.94 -21.44
N GLU A 8 -2.69 4.57 -22.48
CA GLU A 8 -4.01 4.00 -22.25
C GLU A 8 -3.88 2.77 -21.34
N PRO A 9 -4.70 2.66 -20.27
CA PRO A 9 -4.60 1.53 -19.36
C PRO A 9 -4.88 0.25 -20.15
N ARG A 10 -3.86 -0.61 -20.29
CA ARG A 10 -3.92 -1.82 -21.12
C ARG A 10 -5.07 -2.76 -20.74
N HIS A 11 -5.61 -2.64 -19.52
CA HIS A 11 -6.66 -3.53 -18.99
C HIS A 11 -7.68 -2.84 -18.06
N ARG A 12 -8.45 -1.86 -18.56
CA ARG A 12 -9.48 -1.14 -17.77
C ARG A 12 -10.52 -2.02 -17.03
N HIS A 13 -10.76 -3.24 -17.52
CA HIS A 13 -11.73 -4.16 -16.94
C HIS A 13 -11.18 -4.96 -15.75
N GLN A 14 -9.88 -4.88 -15.47
CA GLN A 14 -9.30 -5.59 -14.33
C GLN A 14 -9.91 -5.11 -13.02
N LYS A 15 -10.18 -6.07 -12.15
CA LYS A 15 -10.63 -5.87 -10.78
C LYS A 15 -9.43 -5.73 -9.86
N VAL A 16 -9.36 -4.65 -9.11
CA VAL A 16 -8.20 -4.30 -8.29
C VAL A 16 -8.56 -4.34 -6.82
N GLY A 17 -7.74 -5.02 -6.02
CA GLY A 17 -7.69 -4.89 -4.57
C GLY A 17 -6.45 -4.10 -4.16
N VAL A 18 -6.61 -3.07 -3.33
CA VAL A 18 -5.49 -2.25 -2.85
C VAL A 18 -5.29 -2.50 -1.36
N PHE A 19 -4.06 -2.75 -0.95
CA PHE A 19 -3.68 -3.06 0.43
C PHE A 19 -2.50 -2.17 0.84
N VAL A 20 -2.71 -1.27 1.79
CA VAL A 20 -1.73 -0.24 2.12
C VAL A 20 -1.31 -0.32 3.57
N ASP A 21 -0.03 -0.59 3.82
CA ASP A 21 0.55 -0.42 5.14
C ASP A 21 0.89 1.05 5.39
N ALA A 22 0.09 1.72 6.21
CA ALA A 22 0.31 3.14 6.48
C ALA A 22 1.58 3.36 7.32
N GLN A 23 1.98 2.41 8.15
CA GLN A 23 3.18 2.53 8.99
C GLN A 23 4.45 2.40 8.14
N ASN A 24 4.54 1.37 7.30
CA ASN A 24 5.68 1.17 6.42
C ASN A 24 5.90 2.40 5.53
N MET A 25 4.82 2.89 4.91
CA MET A 25 4.86 4.09 4.07
C MET A 25 5.24 5.35 4.84
N TYR A 26 4.69 5.54 6.05
CA TYR A 26 5.04 6.67 6.90
C TYR A 26 6.52 6.66 7.29
N HIS A 27 7.03 5.52 7.76
CA HIS A 27 8.42 5.37 8.17
C HIS A 27 9.38 5.61 7.00
N SER A 28 9.09 4.99 5.85
CA SER A 28 9.87 5.15 4.61
C SER A 28 9.93 6.61 4.16
N ALA A 29 8.77 7.27 4.03
CA ALA A 29 8.70 8.67 3.59
C ALA A 29 9.35 9.64 4.58
N LYS A 30 9.15 9.41 5.89
CA LYS A 30 9.73 10.24 6.95
C LYS A 30 11.26 10.11 6.96
N HIS A 31 11.79 8.89 6.91
CA HIS A 31 13.23 8.64 6.95
C HIS A 31 13.93 9.16 5.70
N LEU A 32 13.40 8.87 4.51
CA LEU A 32 14.05 9.20 3.24
C LEU A 32 13.89 10.67 2.83
N TYR A 33 12.74 11.29 3.09
CA TYR A 33 12.40 12.61 2.54
C TYR A 33 11.90 13.63 3.57
N GLN A 34 11.72 13.24 4.83
CA GLN A 34 11.17 14.09 5.88
C GLN A 34 9.81 14.71 5.49
N ARG A 35 8.98 13.94 4.77
CA ARG A 35 7.64 14.31 4.29
C ARG A 35 6.63 13.24 4.63
N ARG A 36 5.34 13.58 4.53
CA ARG A 36 4.22 12.65 4.69
C ARG A 36 3.76 12.16 3.32
N VAL A 37 3.24 10.95 3.26
CA VAL A 37 2.67 10.35 2.04
C VAL A 37 1.32 10.97 1.72
N ASP A 38 1.07 11.24 0.45
CA ASP A 38 -0.24 11.57 -0.09
C ASP A 38 -0.97 10.26 -0.48
N PHE A 39 -1.77 9.75 0.45
CA PHE A 39 -2.52 8.51 0.22
C PHE A 39 -3.60 8.63 -0.87
N GLY A 40 -4.07 9.84 -1.17
CA GLY A 40 -5.01 10.05 -2.29
C GLY A 40 -4.34 9.78 -3.63
N ALA A 41 -3.14 10.35 -3.83
CA ALA A 41 -2.33 10.12 -5.02
C ALA A 41 -1.89 8.65 -5.16
N VAL A 42 -1.59 8.00 -4.04
CA VAL A 42 -1.30 6.55 -4.01
C VAL A 42 -2.50 5.74 -4.48
N LEU A 43 -3.70 5.99 -3.94
CA LEU A 43 -4.90 5.26 -4.32
C LEU A 43 -5.23 5.46 -5.81
N GLU A 44 -5.14 6.69 -6.29
CA GLU A 44 -5.39 7.02 -7.70
C GLU A 44 -4.46 6.22 -8.63
N ARG A 45 -3.15 6.20 -8.33
CA ARG A 45 -2.18 5.42 -9.11
C ARG A 45 -2.36 3.91 -8.95
N ALA A 46 -2.76 3.43 -7.77
CA ALA A 46 -3.04 2.02 -7.53
C ALA A 46 -4.24 1.55 -8.36
N ILE A 47 -5.29 2.37 -8.46
CA ILE A 47 -6.46 2.04 -9.27
C ILE A 47 -6.12 2.11 -10.76
N ASN A 48 -5.42 3.16 -11.20
CA ASN A 48 -5.00 3.38 -12.58
C ASN A 48 -6.14 3.16 -13.62
N HIS A 49 -7.31 3.74 -13.37
CA HIS A 49 -8.52 3.63 -14.20
C HIS A 49 -9.08 2.20 -14.37
N ARG A 50 -8.79 1.29 -13.43
CA ARG A 50 -9.35 -0.07 -13.36
C ARG A 50 -10.55 -0.15 -12.41
N GLN A 51 -11.22 -1.29 -12.35
CA GLN A 51 -12.36 -1.50 -11.46
C GLN A 51 -11.88 -1.76 -10.03
N LEU A 52 -11.98 -0.77 -9.15
CA LEU A 52 -11.70 -0.97 -7.73
C LEU A 52 -12.76 -1.89 -7.09
N ILE A 53 -12.30 -2.98 -6.47
CA ILE A 53 -13.16 -3.87 -5.67
C ILE A 53 -13.15 -3.45 -4.21
N ARG A 54 -11.95 -3.33 -3.62
CA ARG A 54 -11.74 -2.83 -2.25
C ARG A 54 -10.37 -2.18 -2.11
N SER A 55 -10.28 -1.22 -1.20
CA SER A 55 -9.08 -0.44 -0.88
C SER A 55 -8.92 -0.38 0.63
N PHE A 56 -8.03 -1.20 1.18
CA PHE A 56 -7.74 -1.21 2.61
C PHE A 56 -6.53 -0.36 2.92
N VAL A 57 -6.64 0.46 3.97
CA VAL A 57 -5.48 1.12 4.61
C VAL A 57 -5.39 0.61 6.04
N TYR A 58 -4.21 0.13 6.40
CA TYR A 58 -3.93 -0.47 7.69
C TYR A 58 -3.11 0.51 8.52
N ALA A 59 -3.69 0.97 9.63
CA ALA A 59 -3.09 2.00 10.47
C ALA A 59 -3.14 1.58 11.95
N ILE A 60 -2.26 2.17 12.74
CA ILE A 60 -2.18 1.96 14.18
C ILE A 60 -2.65 3.20 14.90
N LYS A 61 -3.49 2.97 15.92
CA LYS A 61 -3.97 4.06 16.77
C LYS A 61 -2.82 4.62 17.59
N THR A 62 -2.79 5.94 17.70
CA THR A 62 -1.85 6.63 18.58
C THR A 62 -2.53 6.95 19.90
N GLU A 63 -1.77 6.94 20.99
CA GLU A 63 -2.32 7.21 22.33
C GLU A 63 -2.87 8.66 22.46
N SER A 64 -2.48 9.58 21.57
CA SER A 64 -2.88 10.99 21.59
C SER A 64 -4.22 11.27 20.90
N GLY A 65 -4.76 10.35 20.10
CA GLY A 65 -6.00 10.54 19.33
C GLY A 65 -5.88 11.53 18.16
N GLU A 66 -4.68 12.06 17.90
CA GLU A 66 -4.43 13.03 16.83
C GLU A 66 -4.61 12.44 15.41
N GLU A 67 -4.79 11.12 15.30
CA GLU A 67 -5.02 10.44 14.02
C GLU A 67 -6.44 10.59 13.45
N GLU A 68 -7.41 11.13 14.19
CA GLU A 68 -8.82 11.14 13.77
C GLU A 68 -9.03 11.90 12.45
N ALA A 69 -8.44 13.08 12.31
CA ALA A 69 -8.51 13.86 11.07
C ALA A 69 -7.83 13.13 9.89
N PHE A 70 -6.74 12.41 10.16
CA PHE A 70 -6.05 11.60 9.16
C PHE A 70 -6.91 10.41 8.71
N ILE A 71 -7.52 9.70 9.65
CA ILE A 71 -8.45 8.59 9.38
C ILE A 71 -9.66 9.07 8.59
N GLU A 72 -10.22 10.22 8.95
CA GLU A 72 -11.35 10.81 8.22
C GLU A 72 -10.94 11.16 6.78
N ALA A 73 -9.75 11.74 6.58
CA ALA A 73 -9.22 12.03 5.26
C ALA A 73 -9.05 10.75 4.42
N LEU A 74 -8.53 9.66 5.00
CA LEU A 74 -8.41 8.37 4.33
C LEU A 74 -9.76 7.81 3.90
N ARG A 75 -10.76 7.84 4.79
CA ARG A 75 -12.13 7.39 4.49
C ARG A 75 -12.76 8.22 3.37
N LYS A 76 -12.65 9.55 3.44
CA LYS A 76 -13.12 10.45 2.37
C LYS A 76 -12.41 10.21 1.05
N GLY A 77 -11.13 9.82 1.10
CA GLY A 77 -10.34 9.42 -0.05
C GLY A 77 -10.74 8.09 -0.68
N GLY A 78 -11.64 7.32 -0.03
CA GLY A 78 -12.14 6.04 -0.55
C GLY A 78 -11.44 4.81 0.04
N TYR A 79 -10.70 4.94 1.15
CA TYR A 79 -10.15 3.80 1.87
C TYR A 79 -11.12 3.24 2.91
N GLU A 80 -11.16 1.91 2.98
CA GLU A 80 -11.61 1.16 4.14
C GLU A 80 -10.48 1.10 5.18
N VAL A 81 -10.58 1.96 6.20
CA VAL A 81 -9.53 2.07 7.24
C VAL A 81 -9.68 0.96 8.29
N LYS A 82 -8.63 0.14 8.44
CA LYS A 82 -8.49 -0.86 9.50
C LYS A 82 -7.51 -0.37 10.56
N LEU A 83 -8.01 -0.23 11.79
CA LEU A 83 -7.25 0.27 12.94
C LEU A 83 -6.92 -0.85 13.90
N LYS A 84 -5.67 -0.92 14.35
CA LYS A 84 -5.22 -1.83 15.41
C LYS A 84 -4.61 -1.01 16.54
N ASP A 85 -4.90 -1.43 17.76
CA ASP A 85 -4.35 -0.81 18.95
C ASP A 85 -2.89 -1.24 19.13
N LEU A 86 -2.04 -0.32 19.56
CA LEU A 86 -0.64 -0.63 19.84
C LEU A 86 -0.57 -1.56 21.05
N GLN A 87 -0.04 -2.77 20.84
CA GLN A 87 0.07 -3.75 21.92
C GLN A 87 1.36 -3.54 22.68
N ILE A 88 1.23 -3.25 23.98
CA ILE A 88 2.36 -3.08 24.89
C ILE A 88 2.51 -4.35 25.72
N PHE A 89 3.62 -5.06 25.56
CA PHE A 89 3.92 -6.28 26.28
C PHE A 89 4.58 -5.98 27.64
N PRO A 90 4.48 -6.91 28.61
CA PRO A 90 5.29 -6.87 29.82
C PRO A 90 6.78 -6.73 29.45
N GLY A 91 7.43 -5.66 29.92
CA GLY A 91 8.80 -5.29 29.52
C GLY A 91 8.89 -4.10 28.55
N GLY A 92 7.77 -3.50 28.16
CA GLY A 92 7.75 -2.24 27.38
C GLY A 92 7.92 -2.41 25.88
N MET A 93 8.05 -3.64 25.38
CA MET A 93 8.05 -3.93 23.95
C MET A 93 6.68 -3.57 23.36
N LYS A 94 6.68 -2.74 22.32
CA LYS A 94 5.48 -2.34 21.59
C LYS A 94 5.44 -3.11 20.26
N LYS A 95 4.35 -3.84 19.98
CA LYS A 95 4.09 -4.41 18.65
C LYS A 95 2.79 -3.84 18.09
N GLY A 96 2.81 -3.58 16.80
CA GLY A 96 1.68 -2.98 16.09
C GLY A 96 1.75 -3.21 14.59
N ASP A 97 2.52 -4.16 14.07
CA ASP A 97 2.50 -4.45 12.63
C ASP A 97 1.12 -4.97 12.17
N TRP A 98 0.87 -4.84 10.87
CA TRP A 98 -0.35 -5.32 10.23
C TRP A 98 -0.10 -6.51 9.29
N ASP A 99 1.12 -7.02 9.22
CA ASP A 99 1.59 -8.01 8.24
C ASP A 99 0.63 -9.18 8.07
N VAL A 100 0.26 -9.83 9.19
CA VAL A 100 -0.66 -10.96 9.19
C VAL A 100 -2.06 -10.54 8.73
N GLY A 101 -2.56 -9.39 9.17
CA GLY A 101 -3.89 -8.92 8.78
C GLY A 101 -3.97 -8.59 7.30
N ILE A 102 -2.97 -7.89 6.77
CA ILE A 102 -2.83 -7.58 5.35
C ILE A 102 -2.81 -8.88 4.53
N ALA A 103 -1.96 -9.84 4.93
CA ALA A 103 -1.85 -11.11 4.22
C ALA A 103 -3.17 -11.88 4.19
N ILE A 104 -3.89 -11.96 5.31
CA ILE A 104 -5.17 -12.65 5.40
C ILE A 104 -6.23 -11.96 4.51
N ASP A 105 -6.37 -10.64 4.60
CA ASP A 105 -7.33 -9.90 3.79
C ASP A 105 -7.04 -10.02 2.29
N ALA A 106 -5.75 -9.99 1.89
CA ALA A 106 -5.34 -10.18 0.51
C ALA A 106 -5.68 -11.58 -0.02
N VAL A 107 -5.42 -12.62 0.78
CA VAL A 107 -5.77 -14.02 0.43
C VAL A 107 -7.28 -14.20 0.31
N ILE A 108 -8.07 -13.61 1.22
CA ILE A 108 -9.54 -13.69 1.18
C ILE A 108 -10.08 -12.98 -0.07
N LEU A 109 -9.53 -11.82 -0.42
CA LEU A 109 -10.00 -11.04 -1.56
C LEU A 109 -9.51 -11.60 -2.90
N ALA A 110 -8.46 -12.43 -2.91
CA ALA A 110 -7.81 -12.93 -4.12
C ALA A 110 -8.77 -13.52 -5.15
N ASP A 111 -9.82 -14.24 -4.72
CA ASP A 111 -10.79 -14.87 -5.62
C ASP A 111 -11.77 -13.87 -6.27
N LYS A 112 -11.67 -12.57 -5.95
CA LYS A 112 -12.55 -11.49 -6.42
C LYS A 112 -11.83 -10.43 -7.24
N ILE A 113 -10.51 -10.49 -7.32
CA ILE A 113 -9.66 -9.49 -7.96
C ILE A 113 -8.78 -10.15 -9.01
N ASP A 114 -8.42 -9.40 -10.05
CA ASP A 114 -7.44 -9.81 -11.05
C ASP A 114 -6.03 -9.30 -10.67
N VAL A 115 -5.98 -8.21 -9.90
CA VAL A 115 -4.75 -7.53 -9.48
C VAL A 115 -4.81 -7.19 -7.99
N ALA A 116 -3.76 -7.55 -7.25
CA ALA A 116 -3.51 -7.07 -5.90
C ALA A 116 -2.39 -6.01 -5.94
N VAL A 117 -2.70 -4.80 -5.49
CA VAL A 117 -1.72 -3.73 -5.32
C VAL A 117 -1.32 -3.67 -3.86
N LEU A 118 -0.09 -4.08 -3.55
CA LEU A 118 0.51 -4.01 -2.22
C LEU A 118 1.33 -2.73 -2.11
N VAL A 119 0.88 -1.78 -1.30
CA VAL A 119 1.62 -0.57 -1.00
C VAL A 119 2.47 -0.84 0.24
N GLU A 120 3.58 -1.54 0.01
CA GLU A 120 4.43 -2.17 1.02
C GLU A 120 5.83 -2.44 0.43
N GLY A 121 6.88 -2.33 1.25
CA GLY A 121 8.28 -2.55 0.82
C GLY A 121 8.98 -3.72 1.52
N ASP A 122 8.41 -4.29 2.57
CA ASP A 122 9.02 -5.30 3.42
C ASP A 122 9.09 -6.67 2.72
N GLY A 123 10.26 -7.32 2.83
CA GLY A 123 10.50 -8.65 2.29
C GLY A 123 9.65 -9.74 2.97
N ASP A 124 9.11 -9.50 4.16
CA ASP A 124 8.24 -10.47 4.85
C ASP A 124 6.93 -10.76 4.09
N PHE A 125 6.58 -9.93 3.11
CA PHE A 125 5.43 -10.15 2.22
C PHE A 125 5.73 -11.06 1.03
N ILE A 126 6.98 -11.48 0.81
CA ILE A 126 7.36 -12.38 -0.30
C ILE A 126 6.47 -13.64 -0.35
N PRO A 127 6.23 -14.38 0.76
CA PRO A 127 5.34 -15.55 0.73
C PRO A 127 3.91 -15.24 0.29
N LEU A 128 3.39 -14.06 0.65
CA LEU A 128 2.07 -13.61 0.19
C LEU A 128 2.08 -13.39 -1.33
N VAL A 129 3.10 -12.70 -1.85
CA VAL A 129 3.24 -12.45 -3.29
C VAL A 129 3.32 -13.77 -4.06
N GLU A 130 4.14 -14.73 -3.61
CA GLU A 130 4.26 -16.05 -4.24
C GLU A 130 2.93 -16.79 -4.25
N TYR A 131 2.18 -16.76 -3.13
CA TYR A 131 0.88 -17.40 -3.02
C TYR A 131 -0.16 -16.77 -3.96
N LEU A 132 -0.28 -15.44 -3.97
CA LEU A 132 -1.24 -14.74 -4.84
C LEU A 132 -0.97 -15.03 -6.31
N ARG A 133 0.29 -15.01 -6.73
CA ARG A 133 0.68 -15.28 -8.13
C ARG A 133 0.50 -16.74 -8.50
N THR A 134 1.04 -17.65 -7.71
CA THR A 134 1.16 -19.07 -8.08
C THR A 134 -0.11 -19.86 -7.78
N ASN A 135 -0.76 -19.61 -6.64
CA ASN A 135 -1.93 -20.37 -6.22
C ASN A 135 -3.25 -19.73 -6.65
N LYS A 136 -3.30 -18.39 -6.71
CA LYS A 136 -4.53 -17.65 -7.04
C LYS A 136 -4.54 -17.09 -8.47
N GLY A 137 -3.39 -17.05 -9.15
CA GLY A 137 -3.29 -16.47 -10.50
C GLY A 137 -3.52 -14.95 -10.52
N VAL A 138 -3.44 -14.30 -9.36
CA VAL A 138 -3.62 -12.85 -9.21
C VAL A 138 -2.31 -12.16 -9.56
N LYS A 139 -2.35 -11.13 -10.42
CA LYS A 139 -1.18 -10.28 -10.66
C LYS A 139 -0.88 -9.46 -9.41
N VAL A 140 0.38 -9.38 -9.01
CA VAL A 140 0.78 -8.60 -7.86
C VAL A 140 1.60 -7.40 -8.30
N GLU A 141 1.11 -6.22 -7.99
CA GLU A 141 1.82 -4.96 -8.17
C GLU A 141 2.27 -4.47 -6.81
N VAL A 142 3.54 -4.09 -6.68
CA VAL A 142 4.09 -3.54 -5.45
C VAL A 142 4.35 -2.05 -5.66
N MET A 143 3.84 -1.21 -4.75
CA MET A 143 4.11 0.23 -4.74
C MET A 143 4.88 0.59 -3.48
N SER A 144 6.07 1.17 -3.62
CA SER A 144 6.86 1.61 -2.47
C SER A 144 7.96 2.56 -2.92
N PHE A 145 8.74 3.08 -1.98
CA PHE A 145 10.01 3.74 -2.29
C PHE A 145 11.09 2.67 -2.47
N LYS A 146 11.69 2.60 -3.65
CA LYS A 146 12.66 1.54 -3.99
C LYS A 146 13.80 1.41 -2.98
N ARG A 147 14.29 2.54 -2.44
CA ARG A 147 15.41 2.56 -1.47
C ARG A 147 15.08 1.96 -0.10
N SER A 148 13.80 1.83 0.25
CA SER A 148 13.35 1.17 1.48
C SER A 148 12.72 -0.20 1.23
N SER A 149 12.80 -0.71 0.00
CA SER A 149 12.13 -1.96 -0.39
C SER A 149 13.11 -3.12 -0.52
N SER A 150 12.64 -4.33 -0.20
CA SER A 150 13.36 -5.57 -0.44
C SER A 150 13.59 -5.79 -1.94
N SER A 151 14.85 -6.03 -2.35
CA SER A 151 15.17 -6.32 -3.75
C SER A 151 14.46 -7.57 -4.25
N ARG A 152 14.32 -8.59 -3.39
CA ARG A 152 13.64 -9.83 -3.73
C ARG A 152 12.13 -9.62 -3.92
N LEU A 153 11.52 -8.74 -3.13
CA LEU A 153 10.11 -8.38 -3.31
C LEU A 153 9.91 -7.67 -4.66
N ILE A 154 10.79 -6.71 -4.98
CA ILE A 154 10.77 -6.00 -6.28
C ILE A 154 10.88 -6.97 -7.45
N GLU A 155 11.82 -7.91 -7.39
CA GLU A 155 12.03 -8.91 -8.45
C GLU A 155 10.84 -9.87 -8.63
N LEU A 156 10.12 -10.15 -7.54
CA LEU A 156 9.02 -11.11 -7.54
C LEU A 156 7.69 -10.47 -7.98
N ALA A 157 7.51 -9.17 -7.79
CA ALA A 157 6.30 -8.46 -8.23
C ALA A 157 6.14 -8.54 -9.76
N ASP A 158 4.90 -8.62 -10.25
CA ASP A 158 4.62 -8.52 -11.69
C ASP A 158 4.87 -7.09 -12.22
N GLU A 159 4.64 -6.09 -11.38
CA GLU A 159 5.02 -4.69 -11.60
C GLU A 159 5.51 -4.08 -10.28
N PHE A 160 6.60 -3.31 -10.32
CA PHE A 160 7.01 -2.48 -9.20
C PHE A 160 6.86 -1.00 -9.58
N ILE A 161 6.05 -0.28 -8.82
CA ILE A 161 5.77 1.13 -9.01
C ILE A 161 6.62 1.90 -8.00
N ASP A 162 7.73 2.46 -8.49
CA ASP A 162 8.65 3.23 -7.66
C ASP A 162 8.09 4.63 -7.39
N MET A 163 7.64 4.84 -6.15
CA MET A 163 7.15 6.15 -5.71
C MET A 163 8.27 7.20 -5.63
N GLU A 164 9.55 6.80 -5.65
CA GLU A 164 10.68 7.74 -5.65
C GLU A 164 10.82 8.48 -6.99
N GLU A 165 10.48 7.83 -8.12
CA GLU A 165 10.61 8.43 -9.47
C GLU A 165 9.69 9.64 -9.66
N GLU A 166 8.50 9.62 -9.04
CA GLU A 166 7.55 10.73 -9.01
C GLU A 166 7.28 11.23 -7.58
N LYS A 167 8.30 11.29 -6.72
CA LYS A 167 8.16 11.60 -5.29
C LYS A 167 7.29 12.83 -4.96
N ASP A 168 7.28 13.85 -5.82
CA ASP A 168 6.48 15.07 -5.60
C ASP A 168 4.98 14.87 -5.83
N ARG A 169 4.58 13.79 -6.51
CA ARG A 169 3.20 13.33 -6.64
C ARG A 169 2.74 12.60 -5.37
N TYR A 170 3.60 11.77 -4.81
CA TYR A 170 3.24 10.85 -3.71
C TYR A 170 3.54 11.39 -2.32
N LEU A 171 4.19 12.55 -2.21
CA LEU A 171 4.51 13.17 -0.93
C LEU A 171 3.81 14.53 -0.82
N LEU A 172 3.18 14.80 0.32
CA LEU A 172 2.61 16.12 0.61
C LEU A 172 3.70 17.19 0.61
N LYS A 173 3.37 18.38 0.09
CA LYS A 173 4.26 19.55 0.16
C LYS A 173 4.47 19.95 1.62
N ARG A 174 5.63 20.55 1.90
CA ARG A 174 5.92 21.12 3.22
C ARG A 174 5.08 22.37 3.48
#